data_AF-A0A1Q3YXJ7-F1
#
_entry.id   AF-A0A1Q3YXJ7-F1
#
_cell.length_a   1.000
_cell.length_b   1.000
_cell.length_c   1.000
_cell.angle_alpha   90.00
_cell.angle_beta   90.00
_cell.angle_gamma   90.00
#
_symmetry.space_group_name_H-M   'P 1'
#
loop_
_entity.id
_entity.type
_entity.pdbx_description
1 polymer ?
#
loop_
_entity_poly.entity_id
_entity_poly.type
_entity_poly.pdbx_seq_one_letter_code
_entity_poly.pdbx_strand_id
1 'polypeptide(L)'
;MHIVWDEPKRLTNIDKHELDFRILTEGWFDDAITIDTRRDRRKAVGWLDGQVIAVIFSRLGSEGLSVISMRPARRDERRLIE
;
A
#
# COMPACT_ATOMS: atom_id res chain seq x y z
N MET A 1 6.47 -12.30 -6.27
CA MET A 1 6.56 -11.81 -4.87
C MET A 1 5.18 -11.94 -4.22
N HIS A 2 5.05 -12.63 -3.10
CA HIS A 2 3.71 -12.82 -2.50
C HIS A 2 3.23 -11.58 -1.77
N ILE A 3 2.04 -11.08 -2.13
CA ILE A 3 1.35 -10.03 -1.38
C ILE A 3 0.36 -10.71 -0.45
N VAL A 4 0.51 -10.50 0.85
CA VAL A 4 -0.34 -11.08 1.88
C VAL A 4 -0.84 -10.02 2.85
N TRP A 5 -1.83 -10.38 3.65
CA TRP A 5 -2.40 -9.53 4.70
C TRP A 5 -3.15 -10.40 5.71
N ASP A 6 -3.38 -9.85 6.89
CA ASP A 6 -4.33 -10.45 7.82
C ASP A 6 -5.76 -10.11 7.38
N GLU A 7 -6.64 -11.10 7.25
CA GLU A 7 -8.01 -10.89 6.79
C GLU A 7 -8.81 -9.88 7.66
N PRO A 8 -8.69 -9.87 9.01
CA PRO A 8 -9.32 -8.84 9.83
C PRO A 8 -8.83 -7.41 9.51
N LYS A 9 -7.56 -7.25 9.12
CA LYS A 9 -7.02 -5.93 8.71
C LYS A 9 -7.63 -5.49 7.39
N ARG A 10 -7.76 -6.41 6.43
CA ARG A 10 -8.39 -6.12 5.13
C ARG A 10 -9.82 -5.64 5.31
N LEU A 11 -10.62 -6.37 6.09
CA LEU A 11 -12.01 -5.99 6.37
C LEU A 11 -12.10 -4.64 7.06
N THR A 12 -11.26 -4.39 8.06
CA THR A 12 -11.19 -3.09 8.74
C THR A 12 -10.76 -1.95 7.81
N ASN A 13 -9.90 -2.24 6.83
CA ASN A 13 -9.44 -1.24 5.87
C ASN A 13 -10.54 -0.88 4.86
N ILE A 14 -11.28 -1.88 4.38
CA ILE A 14 -12.44 -1.67 3.50
C ILE A 14 -13.48 -0.80 4.20
N ASP A 15 -13.82 -1.12 5.45
CA ASP A 15 -14.80 -0.35 6.23
C ASP A 15 -14.38 1.13 6.40
N LYS A 16 -13.08 1.39 6.59
CA LYS A 16 -12.55 2.74 6.84
C LYS A 16 -12.26 3.56 5.59
N HIS A 17 -11.88 2.90 4.50
CA HIS A 17 -11.25 3.55 3.36
C HIS A 17 -11.87 3.15 2.01
N GLU A 18 -12.80 2.20 2.00
CA GLU A 18 -13.48 1.69 0.81
C GLU A 18 -12.51 1.12 -0.24
N LEU A 19 -11.32 0.72 0.20
CA LEU A 19 -10.26 0.15 -0.63
C LEU A 19 -9.91 -1.25 -0.12
N ASP A 20 -9.99 -2.22 -1.04
CA ASP A 20 -9.68 -3.63 -0.80
C ASP A 20 -8.24 -3.95 -1.20
N PHE A 21 -7.46 -4.56 -0.30
CA PHE A 21 -6.07 -4.95 -0.57
C PHE A 21 -5.94 -5.89 -1.78
N ARG A 22 -6.99 -6.63 -2.13
CA ARG A 22 -6.99 -7.61 -3.24
C ARG A 22 -6.73 -7.00 -4.61
N ILE A 23 -6.91 -5.69 -4.77
CA ILE A 23 -6.60 -5.01 -6.03
C ILE A 23 -5.09 -4.77 -6.23
N LEU A 24 -4.29 -4.88 -5.16
CA LEU A 24 -2.85 -4.63 -5.23
C LEU A 24 -2.16 -5.78 -5.96
N THR A 25 -1.33 -5.42 -6.93
CA THR A 25 -0.52 -6.35 -7.73
C THR A 25 0.95 -6.03 -7.55
N GLU A 26 1.83 -6.98 -7.90
CA GLU A 26 3.27 -6.75 -7.90
C GLU A 26 3.65 -5.56 -8.79
N GLY A 27 3.08 -5.50 -10.00
CA GLY A 27 3.33 -4.39 -10.93
C GLY A 27 2.93 -3.03 -10.37
N TRP A 28 1.85 -2.95 -9.57
CA TRP A 28 1.51 -1.71 -8.89
C TRP A 28 2.60 -1.27 -7.89
N PHE A 29 3.21 -2.21 -7.16
CA PHE A 29 4.32 -1.90 -6.25
C PHE A 29 5.60 -1.53 -7.01
N ASP A 30 5.84 -2.09 -8.19
CA ASP A 30 6.99 -1.76 -9.04
C ASP A 30 6.90 -0.33 -9.59
N ASP A 31 5.69 0.13 -9.94
CA ASP A 31 5.44 1.49 -10.45
C ASP A 31 5.32 2.53 -9.32
N ALA A 32 5.07 2.10 -8.08
CA ALA A 32 4.86 3.00 -6.94
C ALA A 32 6.18 3.56 -6.39
N ILE A 33 6.13 4.82 -5.94
CA ILE A 33 7.22 5.42 -5.20
C ILE A 33 7.22 4.86 -3.79
N THR A 34 8.26 4.10 -3.45
CA THR A 34 8.43 3.50 -2.12
C THR A 34 9.37 4.35 -1.26
N ILE A 35 8.89 4.75 -0.09
CA ILE A 35 9.69 5.43 0.92
C ILE A 35 9.71 4.65 2.23
N ASP A 36 10.85 4.71 2.92
CA ASP A 36 10.95 4.19 4.28
C ASP A 36 10.11 5.04 5.24
N THR A 37 9.48 4.37 6.20
CA THR A 37 8.75 5.04 7.28
C THR A 37 9.42 4.77 8.62
N ARG A 38 8.65 4.56 9.69
CA ARG A 38 9.20 4.23 11.00
C ARG A 38 9.42 2.72 11.10
N ARG A 39 10.62 2.33 11.56
CA ARG A 39 11.02 0.94 11.85
C ARG A 39 10.97 0.04 10.59
N ASP A 40 10.21 -1.05 10.66
CA ASP A 40 10.09 -2.16 9.70
C ASP A 40 9.01 -1.92 8.64
N ARG A 41 8.41 -0.72 8.62
CA ARG A 41 7.33 -0.36 7.71
C ARG A 41 7.82 0.53 6.59
N ARG A 42 7.30 0.27 5.40
CA ARG A 42 7.46 1.08 4.21
C ARG A 42 6.11 1.61 3.74
N LYS A 43 6.18 2.67 2.95
CA LYS A 43 5.01 3.25 2.30
C LYS A 43 5.26 3.30 0.80
N ALA A 44 4.35 2.70 0.04
CA ALA A 44 4.24 2.87 -1.40
C ALA A 44 3.18 3.92 -1.70
N VAL A 45 3.47 4.85 -2.62
CA VAL A 45 2.53 5.85 -3.11
C VAL A 45 2.48 5.72 -4.63
N GLY A 46 1.28 5.55 -5.18
CA GLY A 46 1.10 5.28 -6.60
C GLY A 46 -0.31 5.58 -7.07
N TRP A 47 -0.46 5.72 -8.39
CA TRP A 47 -1.76 5.83 -9.04
C TRP A 47 -2.45 4.47 -9.08
N LEU A 48 -3.75 4.45 -8.81
CA LEU A 48 -4.62 3.29 -8.98
C LEU A 48 -6.00 3.80 -9.40
N ASP A 49 -6.50 3.35 -10.55
CA ASP A 49 -7.84 3.70 -11.06
C ASP A 49 -8.18 5.21 -11.00
N GLY A 50 -7.24 6.07 -11.40
CA GLY A 50 -7.44 7.52 -11.47
C GLY A 50 -7.36 8.24 -10.12
N GLN A 51 -6.95 7.58 -9.04
CA GLN A 51 -6.65 8.19 -7.75
C GLN A 51 -5.24 7.81 -7.26
N VAL A 52 -4.58 8.73 -6.54
CA VAL A 52 -3.32 8.41 -5.86
C VAL A 52 -3.65 7.78 -4.51
N ILE A 53 -3.13 6.58 -4.27
CA ILE A 53 -3.26 5.86 -3.00
C ILE A 53 -1.91 5.75 -2.29
N ALA A 54 -1.97 5.56 -0.97
CA ALA A 54 -0.84 5.23 -0.13
C ALA A 54 -1.07 3.88 0.55
N VAL A 55 -0.11 2.97 0.39
CA VAL A 55 -0.11 1.62 0.95
C VAL A 55 1.02 1.50 1.96
N ILE A 56 0.68 1.14 3.20
CA ILE A 56 1.66 0.80 4.23
C ILE A 56 1.86 -0.70 4.25
N PHE A 57 3.10 -1.15 4.20
CA PHE A 57 3.44 -2.57 4.18
C PHE A 57 4.76 -2.84 4.92
N SER A 58 5.01 -4.10 5.24
CA SER A 58 6.32 -4.59 5.68
C SER A 58 6.83 -5.67 4.72
N ARG A 59 8.15 -5.86 4.68
CA ARG A 59 8.75 -6.95 3.90
C ARG A 59 8.70 -8.25 4.69
N LEU A 60 8.32 -9.33 4.03
CA LEU A 60 8.42 -10.70 4.53
C LEU A 60 9.64 -11.36 3.88
N GLY A 61 10.80 -11.17 4.52
CA GLY A 61 12.08 -11.62 3.97
C GLY A 61 12.36 -11.02 2.59
N SER A 62 12.76 -11.85 1.65
CA SER A 62 12.96 -11.50 0.23
C SER A 62 11.77 -11.80 -0.66
N GLU A 63 10.76 -12.52 -0.15
CA GLU A 63 9.79 -13.22 -1.01
C GLU A 63 8.40 -12.58 -1.03
N GLY A 64 8.08 -11.70 -0.07
CA GLY A 64 6.74 -11.13 0.01
C GLY A 64 6.61 -9.79 0.70
N LEU A 65 5.43 -9.20 0.57
CA LEU A 65 4.98 -7.97 1.22
C LEU A 65 3.75 -8.27 2.07
N SER A 66 3.74 -7.80 3.31
CA SER A 66 2.56 -7.84 4.18
C SER A 66 1.89 -6.47 4.19
N VAL A 67 0.68 -6.38 3.63
CA VAL A 67 -0.10 -5.15 3.56
C VAL A 67 -0.76 -4.87 4.91
N ILE A 68 -0.55 -3.65 5.41
CA ILE A 68 -1.02 -3.21 6.73
C ILE A 68 -2.18 -2.23 6.59
N SER A 69 -2.12 -1.32 5.60
CA SER A 69 -3.14 -0.30 5.36
C SER A 69 -3.07 0.21 3.92
N MET A 70 -4.23 0.60 3.37
CA MET A 70 -4.38 1.18 2.05
C MET A 70 -5.42 2.30 2.14
N ARG A 71 -5.07 3.50 1.68
CA ARG A 71 -5.96 4.67 1.76
C ARG A 71 -5.67 5.64 0.62
N PRO A 72 -6.57 6.59 0.33
CA PRO A 72 -6.22 7.75 -0.48
C PRO A 72 -4.97 8.45 0.06
N ALA A 73 -4.08 8.84 -0.85
CA ALA A 73 -2.87 9.57 -0.50
C ALA A 73 -3.22 10.97 0.01
N ARG A 74 -2.51 11.41 1.06
CA ARG A 74 -2.60 12.77 1.58
C ARG A 74 -1.92 13.74 0.62
N ARG A 75 -2.20 15.03 0.79
CA ARG A 75 -1.68 16.09 -0.09
C ARG A 75 -0.14 16.10 -0.19
N ASP A 76 0.55 15.88 0.92
CA ASP A 76 2.01 15.79 0.98
C ASP A 76 2.55 14.52 0.29
N GLU A 77 1.79 13.43 0.32
CA GLU A 77 2.15 12.17 -0.34
C GLU A 77 1.96 12.25 -1.86
N ARG A 78 0.90 12.92 -2.33
CA ARG A 78 0.65 13.12 -3.77
C ARG A 78 1.78 13.88 -4.47
N ARG A 79 2.39 14.84 -3.78
CA ARG A 79 3.56 15.60 -4.26
C ARG A 79 4.81 14.75 -4.52
N LEU A 80 4.82 13.49 -4.10
CA LEU A 80 5.92 12.59 -4.43
C LEU A 80 5.86 12.13 -5.89
N ILE A 81 4.66 12.06 -6.48
CA ILE A 81 4.40 11.49 -7.81
C ILE A 81 3.82 12.51 -8.82
N GLU A 82 3.36 13.66 -8.34
CA GLU A 82 3.01 14.85 -9.15
C GLU A 82 4.26 15.63 -9.56
#